data_AF-A0A956R2P5-F1
#
_entry.id   AF-A0A956R2P5-F1
#
_cell.length_a   1.000
_cell.length_b   1.000
_cell.length_c   1.000
_cell.angle_alpha   90.00
_cell.angle_beta   90.00
_cell.angle_gamma   90.00
#
_symmetry.space_group_name_H-M   'P 1'
#
loop_
_entity.id
_entity.type
_entity.pdbx_description
1 polymer ?
#
loop_
_entity_poly.entity_id
_entity_poly.type
_entity_poly.pdbx_seq_one_letter_code
_entity_poly.pdbx_strand_id
1 'polypeptide(L)'
;MRLKDARKRLPVVDQLPPSKSRRFMVDEDKGPTPRPALAVWEFTLACDHRCLHCGPRAGEARPNELSTDEALALVDDLAEAGVGEVVLIGGEAYLRNDFILVIRRIRERGMSCTMTTGGLGITKARAEAMIEAGIQSVSVSIDGLEPAHDKLRNREGSWQRAFAALHTLRDAGAKIAVNSQINRVNFGDHEPLLELIA
;
A
#
# COMPACT_ATOMS: atom_id res chain seq x y z
N MET A 1 20.51 1.54 -6.20
CA MET A 1 20.61 0.19 -6.80
C MET A 1 19.89 0.23 -8.14
N ARG A 2 20.52 -0.18 -9.26
CA ARG A 2 19.86 -0.09 -10.59
C ARG A 2 18.85 -1.25 -10.72
N LEU A 3 17.75 -1.05 -11.45
CA LEU A 3 16.70 -2.08 -11.70
C LEU A 3 17.28 -3.45 -12.11
N LYS A 4 18.34 -3.44 -12.93
CA LYS A 4 19.07 -4.64 -13.35
C LYS A 4 19.71 -5.43 -12.20
N ASP A 5 20.06 -4.76 -11.11
CA ASP A 5 20.70 -5.37 -9.93
C ASP A 5 19.64 -6.00 -9.01
N ALA A 6 18.41 -5.45 -9.00
CA ALA A 6 17.26 -6.03 -8.29
C ALA A 6 16.75 -7.30 -8.98
N ARG A 7 16.67 -7.30 -10.31
CA ARG A 7 16.20 -8.45 -11.12
C ARG A 7 17.07 -9.71 -10.98
N LYS A 8 18.36 -9.57 -10.72
CA LYS A 8 19.28 -10.71 -10.54
C LYS A 8 19.06 -11.50 -9.25
N ARG A 9 18.36 -10.93 -8.27
CA ARG A 9 18.16 -11.53 -6.94
C ARG A 9 16.75 -12.11 -6.76
N LEU A 10 15.90 -12.02 -7.78
CA LEU A 10 14.50 -12.45 -7.70
C LEU A 10 14.31 -13.76 -8.49
N PRO A 11 13.69 -14.80 -7.90
CA PRO A 11 13.41 -16.05 -8.61
C PRO A 11 12.45 -15.79 -9.78
N VAL A 12 12.79 -16.17 -11.00
CA VAL A 12 11.89 -15.97 -12.15
C VAL A 12 10.75 -16.98 -12.06
N VAL A 13 9.50 -16.52 -11.99
CA VAL A 13 8.31 -17.36 -12.11
C VAL A 13 7.60 -17.02 -13.42
N ASP A 14 7.19 -18.05 -14.17
CA ASP A 14 6.66 -17.88 -15.52
C ASP A 14 5.31 -17.16 -15.56
N GLN A 15 4.43 -17.41 -14.58
CA GLN A 15 3.14 -16.70 -14.41
C GLN A 15 2.73 -16.65 -12.92
N LEU A 16 2.14 -15.53 -12.50
CA LEU A 16 1.53 -15.38 -11.17
C LEU A 16 0.10 -15.96 -11.15
N PRO A 17 -0.34 -16.58 -10.04
CA PRO A 17 -1.68 -17.13 -9.95
C PRO A 17 -2.78 -16.04 -9.97
N PRO A 18 -3.99 -16.34 -10.48
CA PRO A 18 -5.12 -15.42 -10.48
C PRO A 18 -5.56 -15.07 -9.05
N SER A 19 -5.93 -13.81 -8.80
CA SER A 19 -6.42 -13.40 -7.47
C SER A 19 -7.79 -13.97 -7.17
N LYS A 20 -8.01 -14.49 -5.95
CA LYS A 20 -9.34 -14.86 -5.48
C LYS A 20 -10.21 -13.60 -5.40
N SER A 21 -11.34 -13.57 -6.13
CA SER A 21 -12.27 -12.43 -6.14
C SER A 21 -12.91 -12.21 -4.76
N ARG A 22 -13.19 -10.94 -4.42
CA ARG A 22 -13.93 -10.53 -3.21
C ARG A 22 -15.23 -11.34 -3.11
N ARG A 23 -15.39 -12.14 -2.06
CA ARG A 23 -16.68 -12.65 -1.60
C ARG A 23 -17.02 -11.90 -0.33
N PHE A 24 -17.98 -10.98 -0.40
CA PHE A 24 -18.63 -10.47 0.80
C PHE A 24 -19.45 -11.62 1.40
N MET A 25 -19.25 -11.90 2.68
CA MET A 25 -20.03 -12.91 3.39
C MET A 25 -21.47 -12.42 3.50
N VAL A 26 -22.40 -13.17 2.91
CA VAL A 26 -23.82 -13.08 3.24
C VAL A 26 -24.06 -14.04 4.42
N ASP A 27 -24.48 -13.44 5.52
CA ASP A 27 -24.96 -14.00 6.79
C ASP A 27 -26.05 -15.09 6.54
N GLU A 28 -26.35 -16.11 7.34
CA GLU A 28 -26.07 -16.52 8.72
C GLU A 28 -26.08 -18.06 8.76
N ASP A 29 -25.11 -18.66 9.43
CA ASP A 29 -25.26 -19.91 10.16
C ASP A 29 -24.08 -19.95 11.13
N LYS A 30 -24.24 -20.46 12.36
CA LYS A 30 -23.11 -20.62 13.30
C LYS A 30 -22.18 -21.74 12.81
N GLY A 31 -21.48 -21.46 11.71
CA GLY A 31 -20.53 -22.30 11.02
C GLY A 31 -19.09 -22.12 11.55
N PRO A 32 -18.08 -22.68 10.86
CA PRO A 32 -16.69 -22.66 11.32
C PRO A 32 -16.21 -21.23 11.60
N THR A 33 -15.29 -21.09 12.58
CA THR A 33 -14.68 -19.82 13.00
C THR A 33 -14.43 -18.89 11.81
N PRO A 34 -14.91 -17.63 11.84
CA PRO A 34 -14.74 -16.70 10.73
C PRO A 34 -13.27 -16.60 10.34
N ARG A 35 -12.95 -16.89 9.08
CA ARG A 35 -11.59 -16.70 8.55
C ARG A 35 -11.42 -15.24 8.17
N PRO A 36 -10.33 -14.57 8.59
CA PRO A 36 -10.14 -13.16 8.27
C PRO A 36 -10.03 -13.01 6.76
N ALA A 37 -10.96 -12.28 6.13
CA ALA A 37 -10.90 -12.05 4.69
C ALA A 37 -9.78 -11.06 4.29
N LEU A 38 -9.44 -10.15 5.22
CA LEU A 38 -8.54 -9.03 5.01
C LEU A 38 -7.57 -8.89 6.19
N ALA A 39 -6.29 -8.70 5.90
CA ALA A 39 -5.28 -8.27 6.85
C ALA A 39 -4.75 -6.88 6.46
N VAL A 40 -4.86 -5.90 7.36
CA VAL A 40 -4.22 -4.59 7.20
C VAL A 40 -2.94 -4.61 8.00
N TRP A 41 -1.80 -4.58 7.31
CA TRP A 41 -0.50 -4.82 7.94
C TRP A 41 0.29 -3.53 8.03
N GLU A 42 0.48 -3.04 9.26
CA GLU A 42 1.50 -2.03 9.60
C GLU A 42 2.90 -2.60 9.35
N PHE A 43 3.41 -2.44 8.12
CA PHE A 43 4.63 -3.11 7.68
C PHE A 43 5.91 -2.50 8.29
N THR A 44 5.88 -1.19 8.55
CA THR A 44 6.93 -0.43 9.23
C THR A 44 6.32 0.84 9.84
N LEU A 45 6.93 1.39 10.89
CA LEU A 45 6.61 2.74 11.38
C LEU A 45 7.43 3.82 10.68
N ALA A 46 8.47 3.44 9.91
CA ALA A 46 9.25 4.38 9.13
C ALA A 46 8.35 5.13 8.13
N CYS A 47 8.45 6.45 8.07
CA CYS A 47 7.63 7.30 7.21
C CYS A 47 8.44 8.50 6.72
N ASP A 48 8.24 8.89 5.46
CA ASP A 48 8.82 10.11 4.88
C ASP A 48 7.86 11.32 4.94
N HIS A 49 6.70 11.14 5.59
CA HIS A 49 5.77 12.20 5.99
C HIS A 49 5.77 12.41 7.52
N ARG A 50 5.18 13.51 7.98
CA ARG A 50 4.96 13.82 9.41
C ARG A 50 3.54 14.36 9.64
N CYS A 51 2.55 13.65 9.12
CA CYS A 51 1.17 14.13 9.04
C CYS A 51 0.61 14.52 10.40
N LEU A 52 -0.13 15.64 10.46
CA LEU A 52 -0.76 16.18 11.66
C LEU A 52 -1.91 15.30 12.17
N HIS A 53 -2.49 14.48 11.30
CA HIS A 53 -3.61 13.57 11.60
C HIS A 53 -3.17 12.11 11.74
N CYS A 54 -1.87 11.81 11.69
CA CYS A 54 -1.36 10.44 11.66
C CYS A 54 -1.70 9.69 12.96
N GLY A 55 -2.59 8.71 12.87
CA GLY A 55 -2.96 7.83 14.00
C GLY A 55 -1.75 7.20 14.71
N PRO A 56 -0.87 6.47 14.00
CA PRO A 56 0.31 5.85 14.62
C PRO A 56 1.45 6.83 14.92
N ARG A 57 1.33 8.11 14.49
CA ARG A 57 2.42 9.10 14.55
C ARG A 57 3.72 8.55 13.94
N ALA A 58 3.60 8.02 12.74
CA ALA A 58 4.69 7.36 12.03
C ALA A 58 5.88 8.32 11.79
N GLY A 59 7.09 7.75 11.78
CA GLY A 59 8.32 8.51 11.74
C GLY A 59 9.53 7.64 11.51
N GLU A 60 10.19 7.22 12.58
CA GLU A 60 11.29 6.26 12.53
C GLU A 60 10.75 4.83 12.63
N ALA A 61 11.51 3.88 12.09
CA ALA A 61 11.20 2.45 12.26
C ALA A 61 11.18 2.08 13.75
N ARG A 62 10.32 1.14 14.13
CA ARG A 62 10.39 0.55 15.49
C ARG A 62 11.70 -0.27 15.59
N PRO A 63 12.35 -0.33 16.77
CA PRO A 63 13.60 -1.08 16.93
C PRO A 63 13.43 -2.59 16.69
N ASN A 64 12.24 -3.12 16.92
CA ASN A 64 11.91 -4.55 16.83
C ASN A 64 10.83 -4.81 15.77
N GLU A 65 10.97 -4.22 14.58
CA GLU A 65 10.14 -4.63 13.43
C GLU A 65 10.55 -6.03 12.97
N LEU A 66 9.60 -6.75 12.34
CA LEU A 66 9.88 -8.08 11.80
C LEU A 66 11.06 -8.02 10.82
N SER A 67 12.01 -8.93 10.98
CA SER A 67 13.03 -9.21 9.97
C SER A 67 12.39 -9.67 8.66
N THR A 68 13.18 -9.77 7.59
CA THR A 68 12.67 -10.27 6.30
C THR A 68 12.15 -11.71 6.41
N ASP A 69 12.85 -12.58 7.12
CA ASP A 69 12.43 -13.98 7.27
C ASP A 69 11.13 -14.08 8.07
N GLU A 70 11.00 -13.32 9.16
CA GLU A 70 9.76 -13.26 9.95
C GLU A 70 8.59 -12.65 9.15
N ALA A 71 8.85 -11.63 8.34
CA ALA A 71 7.84 -11.03 7.48
C ALA A 71 7.33 -12.04 6.42
N LEU A 72 8.22 -12.83 5.82
CA LEU A 72 7.85 -13.87 4.87
C LEU A 72 7.10 -15.02 5.55
N ALA A 73 7.52 -15.42 6.76
CA ALA A 73 6.82 -16.42 7.56
C ALA A 73 5.40 -15.94 7.93
N LEU A 74 5.24 -14.68 8.33
CA LEU A 74 3.91 -14.11 8.60
C LEU A 74 2.99 -14.17 7.37
N VAL A 75 3.51 -13.95 6.17
CA VAL A 75 2.71 -14.10 4.95
C VAL A 75 2.21 -15.55 4.78
N ASP A 76 3.03 -16.52 5.16
CA ASP A 76 2.64 -17.93 5.12
C ASP A 76 1.56 -18.26 6.14
N ASP A 77 1.69 -17.74 7.37
CA ASP A 77 0.71 -17.86 8.44
C ASP A 77 -0.63 -17.22 8.06
N LEU A 78 -0.61 -16.02 7.45
CA LEU A 78 -1.82 -15.34 6.97
C LEU A 78 -2.54 -16.17 5.90
N ALA A 79 -1.80 -16.80 4.99
CA ALA A 79 -2.37 -17.67 3.98
C ALA A 79 -3.01 -18.92 4.60
N GLU A 80 -2.36 -19.52 5.60
CA GLU A 80 -2.87 -20.68 6.34
C GLU A 80 -4.13 -20.34 7.16
N ALA A 81 -4.19 -19.13 7.71
CA ALA A 81 -5.40 -18.59 8.35
C ALA A 81 -6.55 -18.31 7.36
N GLY A 82 -6.29 -18.39 6.05
CA GLY A 82 -7.29 -18.22 5.00
C GLY A 82 -7.52 -16.76 4.57
N VAL A 83 -6.54 -15.88 4.80
CA VAL A 83 -6.59 -14.49 4.35
C VAL A 83 -6.72 -14.41 2.82
N GLY A 84 -7.60 -13.53 2.35
CA GLY A 84 -7.83 -13.30 0.93
C GLY A 84 -7.10 -12.08 0.38
N GLU A 85 -6.91 -11.05 1.21
CA GLU A 85 -6.23 -9.81 0.87
C GLU A 85 -5.34 -9.32 2.02
N VAL A 86 -4.15 -8.83 1.66
CA VAL A 86 -3.23 -8.12 2.53
C VAL A 86 -3.09 -6.69 1.99
N VAL A 87 -3.47 -5.70 2.80
CA VAL A 87 -3.22 -4.29 2.52
C VAL A 87 -1.93 -3.90 3.24
N LEU A 88 -0.87 -3.66 2.47
CA LEU A 88 0.38 -3.12 2.98
C LEU A 88 0.19 -1.63 3.26
N ILE A 89 0.36 -1.28 4.53
CA ILE A 89 0.40 0.10 5.01
C ILE A 89 1.70 0.29 5.81
N GLY A 90 1.76 1.36 6.58
CA GLY A 90 2.75 1.55 7.65
C GLY A 90 2.68 2.97 8.16
N GLY A 91 3.83 3.51 8.53
CA GLY A 91 4.27 4.73 7.86
C GLY A 91 4.23 4.53 6.33
N GLU A 92 5.37 4.34 5.67
CA GLU A 92 5.42 4.08 4.23
C GLU A 92 6.09 2.73 3.92
N ALA A 93 5.29 1.78 3.41
CA ALA A 93 5.72 0.40 3.18
C ALA A 93 6.96 0.29 2.27
N TYR A 94 7.09 1.18 1.27
CA TYR A 94 8.21 1.17 0.33
C TYR A 94 9.56 1.57 0.93
N LEU A 95 9.59 2.03 2.19
CA LEU A 95 10.83 2.37 2.89
C LEU A 95 11.56 1.12 3.40
N ARG A 96 10.89 -0.02 3.46
CA ARG A 96 11.53 -1.31 3.73
C ARG A 96 12.17 -1.89 2.48
N ASN A 97 13.40 -2.40 2.62
CA ASN A 97 14.17 -2.95 1.51
C ASN A 97 13.58 -4.25 0.93
N ASP A 98 12.84 -5.01 1.74
CA ASP A 98 12.20 -6.27 1.40
C ASP A 98 10.76 -6.12 0.89
N PHE A 99 10.27 -4.89 0.77
CA PHE A 99 8.90 -4.58 0.34
C PHE A 99 8.46 -5.35 -0.93
N ILE A 100 9.31 -5.37 -1.96
CA ILE A 100 9.01 -6.07 -3.22
C ILE A 100 8.97 -7.60 -3.03
N LEU A 101 9.81 -8.15 -2.16
CA LEU A 101 9.81 -9.58 -1.83
C LEU A 101 8.51 -9.98 -1.13
N VAL A 102 8.05 -9.15 -0.18
CA VAL A 102 6.81 -9.39 0.57
C VAL A 102 5.58 -9.35 -0.34
N ILE A 103 5.48 -8.35 -1.24
CA ILE A 103 4.39 -8.33 -2.25
C ILE A 103 4.37 -9.65 -3.00
N ARG A 104 5.53 -10.09 -3.50
CA ARG A 104 5.60 -11.31 -4.29
C ARG A 104 5.19 -12.54 -3.49
N ARG A 105 5.66 -12.66 -2.25
CA ARG A 105 5.28 -13.78 -1.37
C ARG A 105 3.77 -13.83 -1.13
N ILE A 106 3.14 -12.68 -0.90
CA ILE A 106 1.67 -12.58 -0.73
C ILE A 106 0.96 -13.15 -1.97
N ARG A 107 1.43 -12.78 -3.16
CA ARG A 107 0.87 -13.24 -4.44
C ARG A 107 1.13 -14.72 -4.70
N GLU A 108 2.32 -15.23 -4.40
CA GLU A 108 2.68 -16.65 -4.51
C GLU A 108 1.81 -17.53 -3.61
N ARG A 109 1.41 -17.03 -2.43
CA ARG A 109 0.47 -17.72 -1.51
C ARG A 109 -1.00 -17.56 -1.92
N GLY A 110 -1.29 -16.97 -3.07
CA GLY A 110 -2.63 -16.85 -3.64
C GLY A 110 -3.51 -15.75 -3.02
N MET A 111 -2.93 -14.88 -2.20
CA MET A 111 -3.61 -13.73 -1.59
C MET A 111 -3.46 -12.49 -2.47
N SER A 112 -4.40 -11.56 -2.36
CA SER A 112 -4.26 -10.23 -2.94
C SER A 112 -3.32 -9.36 -2.12
N CYS A 113 -2.51 -8.54 -2.77
CA CYS A 113 -1.68 -7.51 -2.18
C CYS A 113 -2.12 -6.14 -2.72
N THR A 114 -2.52 -5.26 -1.82
CA THR A 114 -2.82 -3.84 -2.12
C THR A 114 -1.97 -2.95 -1.23
N MET A 115 -1.85 -1.66 -1.55
CA MET A 115 -1.04 -0.73 -0.76
C MET A 115 -1.75 0.62 -0.56
N THR A 116 -1.57 1.23 0.61
CA THR A 116 -1.87 2.65 0.83
C THR A 116 -0.57 3.43 1.00
N THR A 117 -0.44 4.59 0.36
CA THR A 117 0.79 5.41 0.41
C THR A 117 0.50 6.91 0.33
N GLY A 118 1.39 7.75 0.84
CA GLY A 118 1.45 9.20 0.57
C GLY A 118 2.13 9.57 -0.75
N GLY A 119 2.78 8.62 -1.43
CA GLY A 119 3.22 8.80 -2.82
C GLY A 119 4.60 9.42 -3.04
N LEU A 120 5.24 10.01 -2.03
CA LEU A 120 6.53 10.72 -2.17
C LEU A 120 7.63 9.90 -2.84
N GLY A 121 7.71 8.62 -2.48
CA GLY A 121 8.70 7.66 -2.96
C GLY A 121 8.29 6.91 -4.22
N ILE A 122 7.15 7.19 -4.85
CA ILE A 122 6.72 6.43 -6.03
C ILE A 122 7.45 6.94 -7.28
N THR A 123 8.46 6.19 -7.70
CA THR A 123 9.18 6.40 -8.96
C THR A 123 8.68 5.42 -10.01
N LYS A 124 8.89 5.72 -11.31
CA LYS A 124 8.58 4.79 -12.41
C LYS A 124 9.17 3.39 -12.16
N ALA A 125 10.45 3.32 -11.80
CA ALA A 125 11.14 2.07 -11.51
C ALA A 125 10.50 1.28 -10.35
N ARG A 126 10.02 2.00 -9.32
CA ARG A 126 9.36 1.37 -8.17
C ARG A 126 7.95 0.89 -8.56
N ALA A 127 7.19 1.70 -9.28
CA ALA A 127 5.86 1.32 -9.78
C ALA A 127 5.92 0.07 -10.67
N GLU A 128 6.86 0.03 -11.62
CA GLU A 128 7.11 -1.15 -12.47
C GLU A 128 7.48 -2.38 -11.63
N ALA A 129 8.37 -2.24 -10.65
CA ALA A 129 8.75 -3.34 -9.77
C ALA A 129 7.58 -3.86 -8.91
N MET A 130 6.69 -2.97 -8.46
CA MET A 130 5.49 -3.36 -7.71
C MET A 130 4.51 -4.16 -8.59
N ILE A 131 4.33 -3.74 -9.84
CA ILE A 131 3.48 -4.43 -10.82
C ILE A 131 4.07 -5.79 -11.19
N GLU A 132 5.39 -5.85 -11.43
CA GLU A 132 6.11 -7.11 -11.69
C GLU A 132 6.00 -8.09 -10.50
N ALA A 133 5.99 -7.57 -9.27
CA ALA A 133 5.77 -8.38 -8.05
C ALA A 133 4.29 -8.77 -7.85
N GLY A 134 3.36 -8.15 -8.57
CA GLY A 134 1.95 -8.50 -8.59
C GLY A 134 1.05 -7.68 -7.66
N ILE A 135 1.43 -6.44 -7.30
CA ILE A 135 0.51 -5.52 -6.62
C ILE A 135 -0.76 -5.33 -7.45
N GLN A 136 -1.94 -5.37 -6.81
CA GLN A 136 -3.21 -5.28 -7.55
C GLN A 136 -3.80 -3.87 -7.58
N SER A 137 -3.67 -3.13 -6.49
CA SER A 137 -4.09 -1.74 -6.44
C SER A 137 -3.30 -0.93 -5.44
N VAL A 138 -3.16 0.36 -5.73
CA VAL A 138 -2.47 1.32 -4.87
C VAL A 138 -3.40 2.50 -4.61
N SER A 139 -3.70 2.74 -3.34
CA SER A 139 -4.41 3.92 -2.89
C SER A 139 -3.41 5.02 -2.53
N VAL A 140 -3.46 6.15 -3.22
CA VAL A 140 -2.67 7.33 -2.88
C VAL A 140 -3.49 8.22 -1.98
N SER A 141 -2.91 8.69 -0.89
CA SER A 141 -3.65 9.50 0.07
C SER A 141 -3.60 10.98 -0.31
N ILE A 142 -4.77 11.60 -0.53
CA ILE A 142 -4.90 13.01 -0.91
C ILE A 142 -5.94 13.68 -0.01
N ASP A 143 -5.50 14.53 0.91
CA ASP A 143 -6.34 15.11 1.97
C ASP A 143 -6.81 16.54 1.66
N GLY A 144 -7.22 16.82 0.43
CA GLY A 144 -7.72 18.15 0.02
C GLY A 144 -6.95 18.74 -1.15
N LEU A 145 -7.21 20.02 -1.42
CA LEU A 145 -6.44 20.80 -2.38
C LEU A 145 -5.05 21.09 -1.82
N GLU A 146 -4.15 21.56 -2.68
CA GLU A 146 -2.73 21.69 -2.38
C GLU A 146 -2.41 22.33 -1.02
N PRO A 147 -2.99 23.51 -0.65
CA PRO A 147 -2.66 24.13 0.63
C PRO A 147 -3.07 23.30 1.85
N ALA A 148 -4.24 22.65 1.80
CA ALA A 148 -4.73 21.85 2.92
C ALA A 148 -3.99 20.51 3.01
N HIS A 149 -3.73 19.88 1.86
CA HIS A 149 -3.00 18.63 1.77
C HIS A 149 -1.59 18.78 2.35
N ASP A 150 -0.80 19.74 1.87
CA ASP A 150 0.58 19.94 2.32
C ASP A 150 0.65 20.28 3.81
N LYS A 151 -0.30 21.07 4.30
CA LYS A 151 -0.45 21.38 5.71
C LYS A 151 -0.74 20.12 6.54
N LEU A 152 -1.73 19.32 6.14
CA LEU A 152 -2.14 18.12 6.88
C LEU A 152 -1.06 17.03 6.84
N ARG A 153 -0.34 16.92 5.73
CA ARG A 153 0.81 16.01 5.54
C ARG A 153 2.08 16.52 6.20
N ASN A 154 2.08 17.79 6.60
CA ASN A 154 3.21 18.53 7.18
C ASN A 154 4.46 18.44 6.28
N ARG A 155 4.24 18.60 4.97
CA ARG A 155 5.27 18.44 3.95
C ARG A 155 4.90 19.26 2.72
N GLU A 156 5.65 20.33 2.49
CA GLU A 156 5.51 21.14 1.27
C GLU A 156 5.83 20.29 0.03
N GLY A 157 5.03 20.48 -1.02
CA GLY A 157 5.11 19.76 -2.28
C GLY A 157 4.50 18.36 -2.24
N SER A 158 3.90 17.92 -1.13
CA SER A 158 3.37 16.56 -1.00
C SER A 158 2.16 16.32 -1.91
N TRP A 159 1.34 17.35 -2.13
CA TRP A 159 0.20 17.27 -3.03
C TRP A 159 0.63 16.99 -4.47
N GLN A 160 1.58 17.75 -5.02
CA GLN A 160 2.08 17.53 -6.38
C GLN A 160 2.73 16.16 -6.52
N ARG A 161 3.42 15.70 -5.47
CA ARG A 161 4.05 14.37 -5.46
C ARG A 161 3.01 13.24 -5.40
N ALA A 162 1.92 13.42 -4.68
CA ALA A 162 0.81 12.48 -4.65
C ALA A 162 0.14 12.36 -6.04
N PHE A 163 -0.13 13.48 -6.72
CA PHE A 163 -0.67 13.46 -8.08
C PHE A 163 0.33 12.88 -9.10
N ALA A 164 1.62 13.20 -8.99
CA ALA A 164 2.66 12.59 -9.81
C ALA A 164 2.75 11.06 -9.59
N ALA A 165 2.54 10.60 -8.35
CA ALA A 165 2.48 9.18 -8.02
C ALA A 165 1.26 8.51 -8.68
N LEU A 166 0.06 9.13 -8.64
CA LEU A 166 -1.13 8.61 -9.33
C LEU A 166 -0.86 8.40 -10.83
N HIS A 167 -0.29 9.40 -11.51
CA HIS A 167 0.08 9.28 -12.92
C HIS A 167 1.11 8.17 -13.15
N THR A 168 2.18 8.13 -12.35
CA THR A 168 3.24 7.12 -12.47
C THR A 168 2.71 5.70 -12.29
N LEU A 169 1.81 5.49 -11.33
CA LEU A 169 1.18 4.20 -11.04
C LEU A 169 0.25 3.78 -12.16
N ARG A 170 -0.60 4.70 -12.64
CA ARG A 170 -1.50 4.46 -13.77
C ARG A 170 -0.72 4.10 -15.03
N ASP A 171 0.32 4.84 -15.34
CA ASP A 171 1.13 4.63 -16.55
C ASP A 171 1.93 3.31 -16.48
N ALA A 172 2.25 2.83 -15.27
CA ALA A 172 2.82 1.51 -15.04
C ALA A 172 1.78 0.35 -15.09
N GLY A 173 0.49 0.67 -15.23
CA GLY A 173 -0.59 -0.31 -15.31
C GLY A 173 -1.24 -0.69 -13.97
N ALA A 174 -0.97 0.05 -12.89
CA ALA A 174 -1.60 -0.18 -11.60
C ALA A 174 -3.07 0.28 -11.60
N LYS A 175 -3.94 -0.46 -10.90
CA LYS A 175 -5.24 0.09 -10.48
C LYS A 175 -5.00 1.09 -9.37
N ILE A 176 -5.45 2.32 -9.54
CA ILE A 176 -5.27 3.40 -8.58
C ILE A 176 -6.57 3.69 -7.84
N ALA A 177 -6.44 4.17 -6.61
CA ALA A 177 -7.51 4.75 -5.82
C ALA A 177 -6.99 5.97 -5.07
N VAL A 178 -7.91 6.79 -4.57
CA VAL A 178 -7.60 7.92 -3.69
C VAL A 178 -8.25 7.66 -2.33
N ASN A 179 -7.52 7.95 -1.26
CA ASN A 179 -8.06 7.95 0.10
C ASN A 179 -7.87 9.33 0.72
N SER A 180 -8.89 9.84 1.42
CA SER A 180 -8.90 11.18 1.98
C SER A 180 -9.34 11.15 3.43
N GLN A 181 -8.54 11.73 4.32
CA GLN A 181 -8.94 11.96 5.71
C GLN A 181 -9.65 13.31 5.81
N ILE A 182 -10.98 13.30 6.01
CA ILE A 182 -11.79 14.53 6.07
C ILE A 182 -11.78 15.10 7.50
N ASN A 183 -11.48 16.40 7.62
CA ASN A 183 -11.48 17.13 8.89
C ASN A 183 -11.78 18.63 8.66
N ARG A 184 -11.77 19.43 9.74
CA ARG A 184 -12.10 20.87 9.69
C ARG A 184 -11.17 21.70 8.77
N VAL A 185 -9.95 21.24 8.51
CA VAL A 185 -8.96 21.94 7.66
C VAL A 185 -9.29 21.80 6.18
N ASN A 186 -9.76 20.62 5.74
CA ASN A 186 -9.98 20.30 4.32
C ASN A 186 -11.45 20.06 3.97
N PHE A 187 -12.39 20.30 4.90
CA PHE A 187 -13.81 20.10 4.64
C PHE A 187 -14.31 20.91 3.44
N GLY A 188 -13.75 22.09 3.15
CA GLY A 188 -14.13 22.87 1.96
C GLY A 188 -13.59 22.34 0.63
N ASP A 189 -12.66 21.38 0.67
CA ASP A 189 -11.88 20.99 -0.52
C ASP A 189 -12.43 19.77 -1.24
N HIS A 190 -13.34 19.01 -0.64
CA HIS A 190 -13.70 17.66 -1.12
C HIS A 190 -14.49 17.65 -2.43
N GLU A 191 -15.40 18.60 -2.65
CA GLU A 191 -16.12 18.75 -3.92
C GLU A 191 -15.15 19.10 -5.08
N PRO A 192 -14.32 20.16 -4.99
CA PRO A 192 -13.29 20.44 -5.99
C PRO A 192 -12.28 19.30 -6.18
N LEU A 193 -11.90 18.62 -5.08
CA LEU A 193 -11.00 17.48 -5.17
C LEU A 193 -11.62 16.32 -5.94
N LEU A 194 -12.92 16.03 -5.73
CA LEU A 194 -13.64 15.00 -6.46
C LEU A 194 -13.67 15.30 -7.97
N GLU A 195 -13.95 16.54 -8.36
CA GLU A 195 -13.92 16.97 -9.76
C GLU A 195 -12.53 16.79 -10.40
N LEU A 196 -11.47 16.99 -9.62
CA LEU A 196 -10.10 16.87 -10.10
C LEU A 196 -9.64 15.41 -10.28
N ILE A 197 -10.17 14.47 -9.49
CA ILE A 197 -9.74 13.05 -9.49
C ILE A 197 -10.70 12.10 -10.21
N ALA A 198 -11.89 12.57 -10.58
CA ALA A 198 -12.89 11.83 -11.37
C ALA A 198 -12.41 11.59 -12.81
#